data_AF-A0AAN8T3N7-F1
#
_entry.id   AF-A0AAN8T3N7-F1
#
_cell.length_a   1.000
_cell.length_b   1.000
_cell.length_c   1.000
_cell.angle_alpha   90.00
_cell.angle_beta   90.00
_cell.angle_gamma   90.00
#
_symmetry.space_group_name_H-M   'P 1'
#
loop_
_entity.id
_entity.type
_entity.pdbx_description
1 polymer ?
#
loop_
_entity_poly.entity_id
_entity_poly.type
_entity_poly.pdbx_seq_one_letter_code
_entity_poly.pdbx_strand_id
1 'polypeptide(L)'
;MFKIREFESEHTCLLLHNSLSEKQATKSVVGSIIVGKCAEPDVIYILKDIQRDMLAEYDVRLTYMQASRAKEAALELVRGDPIQSYAKLPSYFHILEATYPGSHVRLHKSEDDHFLYAFIALFTSIKGWEYCRPIVVVDGTFLK
;
A
#
# COMPACT_ATOMS: atom_id res chain seq x y z
N MET A 1 -3.02 37.31 -7.23
CA MET A 1 -4.28 36.98 -6.55
C MET A 1 -5.30 36.64 -7.63
N PHE A 2 -5.65 35.36 -7.78
CA PHE A 2 -6.62 34.93 -8.76
C PHE A 2 -8.02 34.95 -8.14
N LYS A 3 -8.99 35.45 -8.90
CA LYS A 3 -10.40 35.51 -8.50
C LYS A 3 -11.23 34.91 -9.62
N ILE A 4 -11.83 33.76 -9.35
CA ILE A 4 -12.76 33.10 -10.27
C ILE A 4 -14.01 34.00 -10.34
N ARG A 5 -14.41 34.37 -11.56
CA ARG A 5 -15.51 35.32 -11.79
C ARG A 5 -16.84 34.64 -12.13
N GLU A 6 -16.77 33.42 -12.64
CA GLU A 6 -17.94 32.67 -13.10
C GLU A 6 -17.63 31.17 -13.04
N PHE A 7 -18.61 30.38 -12.61
CA PHE A 7 -18.54 28.92 -12.57
C PHE A 7 -19.84 28.40 -13.19
N GLU A 8 -19.72 27.82 -14.37
CA GLU A 8 -20.81 27.16 -15.08
C GLU A 8 -20.82 25.68 -14.67
N SER A 9 -21.89 25.21 -14.02
CA SER A 9 -21.96 23.83 -13.52
C SER A 9 -22.40 22.81 -14.58
N GLU A 10 -22.97 23.27 -15.70
CA GLU A 10 -23.43 22.40 -16.77
C GLU A 10 -22.39 22.32 -17.89
N HIS A 11 -21.89 21.10 -18.10
CA HIS A 11 -20.82 20.81 -19.04
C HIS A 11 -21.40 20.68 -20.46
N THR A 12 -21.41 21.78 -21.23
CA THR A 12 -21.93 21.82 -22.61
C THR A 12 -20.90 21.44 -23.69
N CYS A 13 -19.76 20.85 -23.31
CA CYS A 13 -18.76 20.41 -24.29
C CYS A 13 -19.31 19.28 -25.17
N LEU A 14 -19.76 19.65 -26.37
CA LEU A 14 -20.08 18.73 -27.46
C LEU A 14 -18.80 17.98 -27.87
N LEU A 15 -18.78 16.68 -27.57
CA LEU A 15 -17.76 15.72 -28.00
C LEU A 15 -17.88 15.47 -29.52
N LEU A 16 -17.39 16.40 -30.32
CA LEU A 16 -17.27 16.22 -31.76
C LEU A 16 -15.88 16.66 -32.22
N HIS A 17 -14.91 15.75 -32.09
CA HIS A 17 -14.06 15.39 -33.23
C HIS A 17 -13.22 14.14 -32.96
N ASN A 18 -13.42 13.17 -33.85
CA ASN A 18 -12.70 11.93 -33.98
C ASN A 18 -11.18 12.13 -34.11
N SER A 19 -10.47 11.87 -33.03
CA SER A 19 -9.25 11.07 -33.08
C SER A 19 -9.29 10.13 -31.89
N LEU A 20 -8.77 8.91 -32.05
CA LEU A 20 -8.68 7.89 -31.00
C LEU A 20 -7.74 8.37 -29.88
N SER A 21 -8.17 9.34 -29.09
CA SER A 21 -7.63 9.57 -27.77
C SER A 21 -8.25 8.47 -26.92
N GLU A 22 -7.52 7.38 -26.70
CA GLU A 22 -7.76 6.56 -25.52
C GLU A 22 -8.03 7.52 -24.35
N LYS A 23 -9.19 7.41 -23.70
CA LYS A 23 -9.48 8.18 -22.48
C LYS A 23 -8.37 7.82 -21.49
N GLN A 24 -7.26 8.56 -21.50
CA GLN A 24 -6.09 8.24 -20.69
C GLN A 24 -6.41 8.67 -19.27
N ALA A 25 -7.12 7.80 -18.55
CA ALA A 25 -7.29 7.93 -17.13
C ALA A 25 -5.90 7.87 -16.49
N THR A 26 -5.55 8.92 -15.76
CA THR A 26 -4.25 8.97 -15.07
C THR A 26 -4.28 7.94 -13.94
N LYS A 27 -3.14 7.28 -13.68
CA LYS A 27 -3.01 6.26 -12.62
C LYS A 27 -3.57 6.72 -11.25
N SER A 28 -3.44 8.01 -10.93
CA SER A 28 -3.94 8.60 -9.68
C SER A 28 -5.47 8.64 -9.63
N VAL A 29 -6.14 8.97 -10.74
CA VAL A 29 -7.61 8.98 -10.82
C VAL A 29 -8.13 7.56 -10.66
N VAL A 30 -7.61 6.61 -11.43
CA VAL A 30 -8.01 5.20 -11.32
C VAL A 30 -7.72 4.68 -9.90
N GLY A 31 -6.54 4.98 -9.35
CA GLY A 31 -6.17 4.60 -7.99
C GLY A 31 -7.15 5.11 -6.93
N SER A 32 -7.61 6.36 -7.07
CA SER A 32 -8.61 6.93 -6.16
C SER A 32 -9.99 6.26 -6.27
N ILE A 33 -10.39 5.82 -7.48
CA ILE A 33 -11.65 5.10 -7.69
C ILE A 33 -11.61 3.73 -7.02
N ILE A 34 -10.50 3.02 -7.15
CA ILE A 34 -10.37 1.64 -6.65
C ILE A 34 -9.91 1.55 -5.19
N VAL A 35 -9.64 2.68 -4.53
CA VAL A 35 -9.05 2.73 -3.18
C VAL A 35 -9.87 1.94 -2.16
N GLY A 36 -11.21 2.02 -2.24
CA GLY A 36 -12.11 1.29 -1.34
C GLY A 36 -11.95 -0.21 -1.48
N LYS A 37 -12.03 -0.73 -2.72
CA LYS A 37 -11.84 -2.16 -3.03
C LYS A 37 -10.44 -2.66 -2.66
N CYS A 38 -9.41 -1.81 -2.71
CA CYS A 38 -8.05 -2.14 -2.28
C CYS A 38 -7.82 -2.09 -0.76
N ALA A 39 -8.70 -1.40 -0.01
CA ALA A 39 -8.60 -1.29 1.45
C ALA A 39 -9.25 -2.47 2.18
N GLU A 40 -10.11 -3.24 1.50
CA GLU A 40 -10.84 -4.37 2.09
C GLU A 40 -9.90 -5.57 2.34
N PRO A 41 -9.71 -5.99 3.62
CA PRO A 41 -8.73 -7.02 3.97
C PRO A 41 -9.11 -8.43 3.47
N ASP A 42 -10.41 -8.69 3.27
CA ASP A 42 -10.92 -9.99 2.85
C ASP A 42 -11.09 -10.12 1.32
N VAL A 43 -10.81 -9.05 0.56
CA VAL A 43 -11.00 -9.03 -0.88
C VAL A 43 -9.65 -8.99 -1.60
N ILE A 44 -9.34 -10.07 -2.32
CA ILE A 44 -8.18 -10.11 -3.21
C ILE A 44 -8.56 -9.42 -4.53
N TYR A 45 -8.36 -8.11 -4.60
CA TYR A 45 -8.63 -7.34 -5.81
C TYR A 45 -7.46 -7.44 -6.80
N ILE A 46 -7.56 -8.34 -7.79
CA ILE A 46 -6.46 -8.59 -8.75
C ILE A 46 -6.52 -7.64 -9.95
N LEU A 47 -5.41 -7.56 -10.70
CA LEU A 47 -5.29 -6.62 -11.83
C LEU A 47 -6.36 -6.84 -12.91
N LYS A 48 -6.79 -8.09 -13.11
CA LYS A 48 -7.88 -8.41 -14.04
C LYS A 48 -9.22 -7.85 -13.59
N ASP A 49 -9.48 -7.83 -12.29
CA ASP A 49 -10.70 -7.23 -11.75
C ASP A 49 -10.69 -5.72 -11.96
N ILE A 50 -9.55 -5.05 -11.73
CA ILE A 50 -9.38 -3.62 -12.02
C ILE A 50 -9.70 -3.33 -13.49
N GLN A 51 -9.13 -4.10 -14.43
CA GLN A 51 -9.37 -3.89 -15.85
C GLN A 51 -10.85 -4.13 -16.22
N ARG A 52 -11.47 -5.17 -15.65
CA ARG A 52 -12.88 -5.49 -15.88
C ARG A 52 -13.80 -4.39 -15.35
N ASP A 53 -13.62 -3.99 -14.11
CA ASP A 53 -14.49 -3.03 -13.43
C ASP A 53 -14.35 -1.65 -14.08
N MET A 54 -13.12 -1.24 -14.43
CA MET A 54 -12.89 0.03 -15.12
C MET A 54 -13.52 0.07 -16.51
N LEU A 55 -13.56 -1.07 -17.20
CA LEU A 55 -14.27 -1.19 -18.47
C LEU A 55 -15.80 -1.20 -18.26
N ALA A 56 -16.30 -1.96 -17.31
CA ALA A 56 -17.73 -2.18 -17.09
C ALA A 56 -18.45 -0.96 -16.50
N GLU A 57 -17.81 -0.28 -15.54
CA GLU A 57 -18.41 0.84 -14.80
C GLU A 57 -18.10 2.20 -15.45
N TYR A 58 -16.94 2.34 -16.11
CA TYR A 58 -16.44 3.64 -16.59
C TYR A 58 -16.10 3.69 -18.08
N ASP A 59 -16.24 2.58 -18.82
CA ASP A 59 -15.84 2.49 -20.25
C ASP A 59 -14.37 2.90 -20.48
N VAL A 60 -13.50 2.58 -19.50
CA VAL A 60 -12.06 2.85 -19.56
C VAL A 60 -11.32 1.53 -19.74
N ARG A 61 -10.70 1.35 -20.92
CA ARG A 61 -9.78 0.23 -21.16
C ARG A 61 -8.42 0.53 -20.58
N LEU A 62 -8.01 -0.29 -19.61
CA LEU A 62 -6.68 -0.23 -19.01
C LEU A 62 -5.79 -1.35 -19.57
N THR A 63 -4.56 -0.99 -19.90
CA THR A 63 -3.47 -1.97 -20.04
C THR A 63 -3.11 -2.58 -18.70
N TYR A 64 -2.42 -3.73 -18.72
CA TYR A 64 -1.91 -4.37 -17.51
C TYR A 64 -1.06 -3.41 -16.67
N MET A 65 -0.14 -2.67 -17.30
CA MET A 65 0.74 -1.73 -16.62
C MET A 65 -0.01 -0.55 -16.01
N GLN A 66 -1.07 -0.06 -16.67
CA GLN A 66 -1.92 0.98 -16.09
C GLN A 66 -2.69 0.47 -14.88
N ALA A 67 -3.24 -0.74 -14.94
CA ALA A 67 -3.92 -1.37 -13.80
C ALA A 67 -2.96 -1.59 -12.62
N SER A 68 -1.72 -2.04 -12.89
CA SER A 68 -0.69 -2.20 -11.85
C SER A 68 -0.35 -0.88 -11.17
N ARG A 69 -0.07 0.17 -11.95
CA ARG A 69 0.26 1.50 -11.42
C ARG A 69 -0.91 2.15 -10.68
N ALA A 70 -2.14 1.91 -11.12
CA ALA A 70 -3.33 2.38 -10.42
C ALA A 70 -3.49 1.66 -9.07
N LYS A 71 -3.25 0.34 -9.04
CA LYS A 71 -3.25 -0.43 -7.79
C LYS A 71 -2.18 0.04 -6.82
N GLU A 72 -0.96 0.31 -7.29
CA GLU A 72 0.10 0.91 -6.47
C GLU A 72 -0.33 2.25 -5.88
N ALA A 73 -0.90 3.15 -6.70
CA ALA A 73 -1.40 4.44 -6.24
C ALA A 73 -2.54 4.30 -5.21
N ALA A 74 -3.45 3.34 -5.41
CA ALA A 74 -4.51 3.04 -4.45
C ALA A 74 -3.92 2.53 -3.11
N LEU A 75 -2.94 1.62 -3.17
CA LEU A 75 -2.29 1.09 -1.98
C LEU A 75 -1.50 2.15 -1.22
N GLU A 76 -0.86 3.09 -1.92
CA GLU A 76 -0.19 4.25 -1.31
C GLU A 76 -1.21 5.17 -0.60
N LEU A 77 -2.41 5.36 -1.16
CA LEU A 77 -3.48 6.10 -0.47
C LEU A 77 -3.98 5.38 0.80
N VAL A 78 -4.04 4.05 0.78
CA VAL A 78 -4.50 3.24 1.94
C VAL A 78 -3.43 3.18 3.03
N ARG A 79 -2.18 2.90 2.65
CA ARG A 79 -1.08 2.61 3.59
C ARG A 79 -0.26 3.85 3.94
N GLY A 80 -0.42 4.93 3.19
CA GLY A 80 0.45 6.11 3.24
C GLY A 80 1.79 5.88 2.56
N ASP A 81 2.64 6.89 2.66
CA ASP A 81 3.99 6.84 2.12
C ASP A 81 4.85 5.82 2.91
N PRO A 82 5.46 4.83 2.23
CA PRO A 82 6.37 3.89 2.86
C PRO A 82 7.53 4.59 3.57
N ILE A 83 8.11 5.66 2.98
CA ILE A 83 9.29 6.33 3.56
C ILE A 83 8.94 6.95 4.91
N GLN A 84 7.84 7.71 4.98
CA GLN A 84 7.31 8.24 6.23
C GLN A 84 6.94 7.16 7.24
N SER A 85 6.45 6.00 6.78
CA SER A 85 6.10 4.88 7.65
C SER A 85 7.34 4.27 8.31
N TYR A 86 8.41 4.04 7.53
CA TYR A 86 9.69 3.55 8.07
C TYR A 86 10.36 4.56 9.02
N ALA A 87 10.25 5.86 8.73
CA ALA A 87 10.79 6.91 9.59
C ALA A 87 10.20 6.90 11.02
N LYS A 88 9.00 6.33 11.20
CA LYS A 88 8.34 6.21 12.51
C LYS A 88 8.81 5.01 13.34
N LEU A 89 9.45 4.01 12.74
CA LEU A 89 9.86 2.78 13.44
C LEU A 89 10.73 3.01 14.68
N PRO A 90 11.74 3.91 14.68
CA PRO A 90 12.55 4.14 15.89
C PRO A 90 11.70 4.60 17.07
N SER A 91 10.76 5.52 16.85
CA SER A 91 9.84 6.01 17.90
C SER A 91 8.90 4.91 18.39
N TYR A 92 8.39 4.09 17.47
CA TYR A 92 7.52 2.97 17.80
C TYR A 92 8.25 1.93 18.65
N PHE A 93 9.48 1.57 18.28
CA PHE A 93 10.29 0.62 19.04
C PHE A 93 10.68 1.16 20.42
N HIS A 94 11.00 2.44 20.52
CA HIS A 94 11.25 3.07 21.81
C HIS A 94 10.04 2.96 22.75
N ILE A 95 8.83 3.26 22.25
CA ILE A 95 7.59 3.10 23.03
C ILE A 95 7.35 1.63 23.40
N LEU A 96 7.62 0.71 22.48
CA LEU A 96 7.41 -0.71 22.69
C LEU A 96 8.33 -1.27 23.79
N GLU A 97 9.60 -0.86 23.82
CA GLU A 97 10.53 -1.20 24.91
C GLU A 97 10.10 -0.59 26.25
N ALA A 98 9.63 0.66 26.25
CA ALA A 98 9.14 1.32 27.46
C ALA A 98 7.86 0.67 28.01
N THR A 99 6.96 0.24 27.13
CA THR A 99 5.67 -0.38 27.48
C THR A 99 5.86 -1.80 28.01
N TYR A 100 6.84 -2.54 27.47
CA TYR A 100 7.13 -3.91 27.87
C TYR A 100 8.58 -4.06 28.34
N PRO A 101 8.90 -3.57 29.56
CA PRO A 101 10.23 -3.70 30.13
C PRO A 101 10.74 -5.15 30.09
N GLY A 102 11.99 -5.33 29.65
CA GLY A 102 12.60 -6.65 29.46
C GLY A 102 12.35 -7.28 28.09
N SER A 103 11.58 -6.62 27.21
CA SER A 103 11.52 -6.99 25.79
C SER A 103 12.85 -6.65 25.11
N HIS A 104 13.18 -7.39 24.05
CA HIS A 104 14.37 -7.16 23.26
C HIS A 104 13.98 -6.70 21.85
N VAL A 105 14.23 -5.43 21.56
CA VAL A 105 13.94 -4.81 20.26
C VAL A 105 15.24 -4.34 19.64
N ARG A 106 15.46 -4.70 18.37
CA ARG A 106 16.61 -4.19 17.60
C ARG A 106 16.16 -3.79 16.22
N LEU A 107 16.55 -2.57 15.82
CA LEU A 107 16.45 -2.08 14.46
C LEU A 107 17.84 -2.09 13.82
N HIS A 108 17.98 -2.78 12.70
CA HIS A 108 19.21 -2.79 11.92
C HIS A 108 19.05 -1.95 10.66
N LYS A 109 20.06 -1.14 10.38
CA LYS A 109 20.10 -0.23 9.24
C LYS A 109 21.44 -0.35 8.51
N SER A 110 21.46 0.02 7.23
CA SER A 110 22.69 0.16 6.45
C SER A 110 23.51 1.36 6.89
N GLU A 111 24.72 1.52 6.33
CA GLU A 111 25.55 2.71 6.55
C GLU A 111 24.83 4.00 6.09
N ASP A 112 24.05 3.91 5.02
CA ASP A 112 23.21 5.00 4.51
C ASP A 112 21.88 5.21 5.27
N ASP A 113 21.73 4.67 6.49
CA ASP A 113 20.52 4.74 7.34
C ASP A 113 19.24 4.09 6.75
N HIS A 114 19.37 3.24 5.73
CA HIS A 114 18.23 2.49 5.19
C HIS A 114 17.84 1.32 6.08
N PHE A 115 16.54 1.08 6.24
CA PHE A 115 16.02 -0.09 6.95
C PHE A 115 16.51 -1.39 6.30
N LEU A 116 17.06 -2.31 7.10
CA LEU A 116 17.43 -3.65 6.65
C LEU A 116 16.49 -4.69 7.25
N TYR A 117 16.45 -4.77 8.58
CA TYR A 117 15.56 -5.68 9.31
C TYR A 117 15.36 -5.22 10.75
N ALA A 118 14.32 -5.74 11.39
CA ALA A 118 14.08 -5.56 12.81
C ALA A 118 13.88 -6.91 13.49
N PHE A 119 14.35 -7.02 14.73
CA PHE A 119 14.12 -8.15 15.61
C PHE A 119 13.33 -7.68 16.83
N ILE A 120 12.22 -8.36 17.14
CA ILE A 120 11.34 -8.03 18.26
C ILE A 120 11.06 -9.31 19.02
N ALA A 121 11.45 -9.36 20.28
CA ALA A 121 11.07 -10.40 21.22
C ALA A 121 10.44 -9.74 22.45
N LEU A 122 9.11 -9.82 22.56
CA LEU A 122 8.40 -9.28 23.71
C LEU A 122 8.74 -10.05 24.98
N PHE A 123 8.82 -9.37 26.11
CA PHE A 123 9.14 -10.00 27.40
C PHE A 123 8.19 -11.16 27.74
N THR A 124 6.90 -10.99 27.44
CA THR A 124 5.88 -12.02 27.61
C THR A 124 6.17 -13.25 26.75
N SER A 125 6.61 -13.07 25.50
CA SER A 125 7.04 -14.17 24.62
C SER A 125 8.32 -14.85 25.11
N ILE A 126 9.28 -14.07 25.60
CA ILE A 126 10.53 -14.59 26.18
C ILE A 126 10.24 -15.47 27.39
N LYS A 127 9.37 -15.01 28.30
CA LYS A 127 8.93 -15.80 29.46
C LYS A 127 8.10 -17.01 29.06
N GLY A 128 7.14 -16.83 28.14
CA GLY A 128 6.30 -17.91 27.65
C GLY A 128 7.08 -19.04 26.98
N TRP A 129 8.28 -18.77 26.44
CA TRP A 129 9.13 -19.75 25.79
C TRP A 129 9.42 -20.98 26.66
N GLU A 130 9.55 -20.82 27.98
CA GLU A 130 9.82 -21.95 28.90
C GLU A 130 8.66 -22.97 28.95
N TYR A 131 7.46 -22.54 28.55
CA TYR A 131 6.26 -23.38 28.50
C TYR A 131 5.91 -23.85 27.07
N CYS A 132 6.62 -23.35 26.05
CA CYS A 132 6.45 -23.78 24.67
C CYS A 132 7.11 -25.14 24.44
N ARG A 133 6.50 -25.99 23.62
CA ARG A 133 7.19 -27.19 23.12
C ARG A 133 8.24 -26.75 22.09
N PRO A 134 9.51 -27.18 22.21
CA PRO A 134 10.54 -26.83 21.23
C PRO A 134 10.27 -27.57 19.93
N ILE A 135 9.61 -26.90 18.99
CA ILE A 135 9.41 -27.38 17.63
C ILE A 135 10.35 -26.59 16.72
N VAL A 136 11.31 -27.27 16.12
CA VAL A 136 12.16 -26.69 15.07
C VAL A 136 11.53 -27.03 13.73
N VAL A 137 10.94 -26.03 13.08
CA VAL A 137 10.48 -26.17 11.69
C VAL A 137 11.64 -25.79 10.79
N VAL A 138 12.20 -26.78 10.10
CA VAL A 138 13.19 -26.56 9.05
C VAL A 138 12.41 -26.33 7.76
N ASP A 139 12.41 -25.11 7.25
CA ASP A 139 11.89 -24.84 5.92
C ASP A 139 12.81 -25.48 4.87
N GLY A 140 12.21 -26.25 3.95
CA GLY A 140 12.92 -27.02 2.94
C GLY A 140 13.45 -26.18 1.77
N THR A 141 13.28 -24.86 1.80
CA THR A 141 13.77 -23.93 0.77
C THR A 141 15.28 -24.02 0.50
N PHE A 142 16.05 -24.61 1.41
CA PHE A 142 17.50 -24.85 1.25
C PHE A 142 17.90 -26.31 0.99
N LEU A 143 16.94 -27.23 0.91
CA LEU A 143 17.22 -28.63 0.56
C LEU A 143 17.23 -28.75 -0.98
N LYS A 144 18.44 -28.79 -1.54
CA LYS A 144 18.70 -29.21 -2.93
C LYS A 144 18.63 -30.71 -3.08
#